data_AF-A0A0A5JIJ6-F1
#
_entry.id   AF-A0A0A5JIJ6-F1
#
_cell.length_a   1.000
_cell.length_b   1.000
_cell.length_c   1.000
_cell.angle_alpha   90.00
_cell.angle_beta   90.00
_cell.angle_gamma   90.00
#
_symmetry.space_group_name_H-M   'P 1'
#
loop_
_entity.id
_entity.type
_entity.pdbx_description
1 polymer ?
#
loop_
_entity_poly.entity_id
_entity_poly.type
_entity_poly.pdbx_seq_one_letter_code
_entity_poly.pdbx_strand_id
1 'polypeptide(L)'
;MPFFLIIALLIAMFLLITFYFYHYNKKKAQEQNEKKSLSSRVEKLKRRFKASLKPLTQSGCLSQKESDALYRIANYYFVYQTMTPENVAHYEQLTSDLLNVIEVDVLASLSRDEDAAEFTQNVLMSLVQSLPPRVDGYTAGFYRNDLPVLTQRLKDSFANSADESASHEQMLTE
;
A
#
# COMPACT_ATOMS: atom_id res chain seq x y z
N MET A 1 37.77 53.71 -23.20
CA MET A 1 38.30 52.42 -22.71
C MET A 1 37.70 51.85 -21.42
N PRO A 2 36.85 52.52 -20.60
CA PRO A 2 36.22 51.86 -19.44
C PRO A 2 34.89 51.12 -19.77
N PHE A 3 34.20 51.52 -20.84
CA PHE A 3 32.92 50.91 -21.27
C PHE A 3 33.03 49.42 -21.60
N PHE A 4 34.09 49.00 -22.30
CA PHE A 4 34.32 47.59 -22.63
C PHE A 4 34.53 46.72 -21.38
N LEU A 5 35.17 47.29 -20.35
CA LEU A 5 35.42 46.62 -19.08
C LEU A 5 34.11 46.40 -18.29
N ILE A 6 33.22 47.40 -18.30
CA ILE A 6 31.89 47.31 -17.67
C ILE A 6 31.01 46.30 -18.41
N ILE A 7 31.04 46.29 -19.75
CA ILE A 7 30.30 45.32 -20.57
C ILE A 7 30.82 43.89 -20.34
N ALA A 8 32.14 43.71 -20.31
CA ALA A 8 32.75 42.40 -20.01
C ALA A 8 32.39 41.92 -18.59
N LEU A 9 32.37 42.82 -17.61
CA LEU A 9 31.93 42.52 -16.24
C LEU A 9 30.46 42.10 -16.21
N LEU A 10 29.58 42.82 -16.92
CA LEU A 10 28.14 42.49 -17.02
C LEU A 10 27.92 41.11 -17.64
N ILE A 11 28.66 40.78 -18.71
CA ILE A 11 28.61 39.47 -19.35
C ILE A 11 29.10 38.38 -18.38
N ALA A 12 30.21 38.61 -17.68
CA ALA A 12 30.72 37.68 -16.68
C ALA A 12 29.71 37.45 -15.54
N MET A 13 29.06 38.51 -15.07
CA MET A 13 28.04 38.48 -14.03
C MET A 13 26.80 37.69 -14.50
N PHE A 14 26.37 37.91 -15.74
CA PHE A 14 25.25 37.20 -16.35
C PHE A 14 25.53 35.70 -16.54
N LEU A 15 26.75 35.35 -16.98
CA LEU A 15 27.20 33.96 -17.07
C LEU A 15 27.23 33.27 -15.69
N LEU A 16 27.64 33.99 -14.64
CA LEU A 16 27.66 33.45 -13.28
C LEU A 16 26.24 33.18 -12.75
N ILE A 17 25.30 34.12 -12.98
CA ILE A 17 23.89 33.96 -12.58
C ILE A 17 23.28 32.76 -13.29
N THR A 18 23.43 32.67 -14.61
CA THR A 18 22.83 31.58 -15.40
C THR A 18 23.42 30.23 -15.02
N PHE A 19 24.73 30.15 -14.77
CA PHE A 19 25.38 28.95 -14.26
C PHE A 19 24.85 28.53 -12.87
N TYR A 20 24.73 29.48 -11.95
CA TYR A 20 24.19 29.24 -10.61
C TYR A 20 22.74 28.73 -10.65
N PHE A 21 21.87 29.42 -11.40
CA PHE A 21 20.47 29.03 -11.55
C PHE A 21 20.32 27.65 -12.20
N TYR A 22 21.14 27.33 -13.21
CA TYR A 22 21.12 26.01 -13.84
C TYR A 22 21.44 24.90 -12.83
N HIS A 23 22.50 25.08 -12.03
CA HIS A 23 22.90 24.08 -11.04
C HIS A 23 21.90 23.97 -9.88
N TYR A 24 21.37 25.10 -9.42
CA TYR A 24 20.34 25.14 -8.37
C TYR A 24 19.04 24.46 -8.83
N ASN A 25 18.57 24.78 -10.04
CA ASN A 25 17.37 24.16 -10.62
C ASN A 25 17.57 22.67 -10.88
N LYS A 26 18.77 22.24 -11.31
CA LYS A 26 19.07 20.82 -11.55
C LYS A 26 18.98 20.01 -10.25
N LYS A 27 19.55 20.52 -9.15
CA LYS A 27 19.44 19.88 -7.82
C LYS A 27 17.99 19.80 -7.35
N LYS A 28 17.27 20.91 -7.44
CA LYS A 28 15.86 20.99 -7.02
C LYS A 28 14.95 20.09 -7.87
N ALA A 29 15.21 19.98 -9.17
CA ALA A 29 14.49 19.09 -10.07
C ALA A 29 14.72 17.62 -9.72
N GLN A 30 15.95 17.24 -9.36
CA GLN A 30 16.27 15.87 -8.95
C GLN A 30 15.52 15.49 -7.66
N GLU A 31 15.58 16.33 -6.63
CA GLU A 31 14.86 16.10 -5.36
C GLU A 31 13.33 16.03 -5.57
N GLN A 32 12.78 16.84 -6.46
CA GLN A 32 11.36 16.78 -6.80
C GLN A 32 11.00 15.52 -7.59
N ASN A 33 11.85 15.08 -8.51
CA ASN A 33 11.61 13.87 -9.29
C ASN A 33 11.64 12.62 -8.42
N GLU A 34 12.56 12.54 -7.44
CA GLU A 34 12.62 11.44 -6.47
C GLU A 34 11.33 11.39 -5.63
N LYS A 35 10.89 12.53 -5.11
CA LYS A 35 9.62 12.63 -4.35
C LYS A 35 8.40 12.27 -5.20
N LYS A 36 8.34 12.73 -6.46
CA LYS A 36 7.27 12.41 -7.40
C LYS A 36 7.24 10.93 -7.75
N SER A 37 8.41 10.31 -7.94
CA SER A 37 8.54 8.88 -8.20
C SER A 37 8.01 8.06 -7.03
N LEU A 38 8.40 8.41 -5.81
CA LEU A 38 7.89 7.77 -4.58
C LEU A 38 6.37 7.93 -4.46
N SER A 39 5.83 9.13 -4.73
CA SER A 39 4.39 9.38 -4.67
C SER A 39 3.63 8.52 -5.68
N SER A 40 4.15 8.45 -6.90
CA SER A 40 3.55 7.67 -7.99
C SER A 40 3.50 6.18 -7.65
N ARG A 41 4.56 5.65 -7.04
CA ARG A 41 4.62 4.25 -6.57
C ARG A 41 3.55 3.97 -5.51
N VAL A 42 3.45 4.83 -4.49
CA VAL A 42 2.42 4.71 -3.44
C VAL A 42 1.02 4.77 -4.03
N GLU A 43 0.73 5.72 -4.92
CA GLU A 43 -0.57 5.83 -5.58
C GLU A 43 -0.90 4.59 -6.42
N LYS A 44 0.08 4.07 -7.17
CA LYS A 44 -0.10 2.86 -7.98
C LYS A 44 -0.49 1.68 -7.10
N LEU A 45 0.15 1.54 -5.94
CA LEU A 45 -0.17 0.47 -5.01
C LEU A 45 -1.54 0.67 -4.34
N LYS A 46 -1.88 1.88 -3.92
CA LYS A 46 -3.23 2.21 -3.41
C LYS A 46 -4.32 1.85 -4.42
N ARG A 47 -4.10 2.19 -5.70
CA ARG A 47 -5.03 1.85 -6.79
C ARG A 47 -5.16 0.34 -6.99
N ARG A 48 -4.05 -0.40 -6.95
CA ARG A 48 -4.07 -1.86 -7.04
C ARG A 48 -4.84 -2.47 -5.87
N PHE A 49 -4.56 -2.02 -4.65
CA PHE A 49 -5.26 -2.47 -3.44
C PHE A 49 -6.77 -2.23 -3.53
N LYS A 50 -7.19 -1.04 -3.95
CA LYS A 50 -8.60 -0.73 -4.20
C LYS A 50 -9.22 -1.62 -5.29
N ALA A 51 -8.47 -1.94 -6.33
CA ALA A 51 -8.93 -2.82 -7.40
C ALA A 51 -9.14 -4.26 -6.91
N SER A 52 -8.24 -4.79 -6.07
CA SER A 52 -8.36 -6.14 -5.49
C SER A 52 -9.49 -6.26 -4.47
N LEU A 53 -9.87 -5.16 -3.81
CA LEU A 53 -11.05 -5.11 -2.92
C LEU A 53 -12.39 -5.02 -3.67
N LYS A 54 -12.40 -4.52 -4.91
CA LYS A 54 -13.62 -4.37 -5.71
C LYS A 54 -14.35 -5.71 -5.98
N PRO A 55 -13.69 -6.80 -6.40
CA PRO A 55 -14.38 -8.09 -6.62
C PRO A 55 -14.99 -8.62 -5.32
N LEU A 56 -14.33 -8.42 -4.18
CA LEU A 56 -14.84 -8.82 -2.87
C LEU A 56 -16.14 -8.10 -2.49
N THR A 57 -16.24 -6.80 -2.79
CA THR A 57 -17.49 -6.06 -2.59
C THR A 57 -18.58 -6.45 -3.59
N GLN A 58 -18.20 -6.75 -4.84
CA GLN A 58 -19.15 -7.16 -5.88
C GLN A 58 -19.74 -8.56 -5.64
N SER A 59 -18.97 -9.44 -5.02
CA SER A 59 -19.39 -10.80 -4.64
C SER A 59 -20.34 -10.83 -3.43
N GLY A 60 -20.57 -9.71 -2.75
CA GLY A 60 -21.35 -9.66 -1.51
C GLY A 60 -20.60 -10.11 -0.26
N CYS A 61 -19.37 -10.64 -0.41
CA CYS A 61 -18.52 -11.06 0.71
C CYS A 61 -18.11 -9.91 1.64
N LEU A 62 -18.05 -8.67 1.15
CA LEU A 62 -17.85 -7.48 1.97
C LEU A 62 -18.88 -6.39 1.66
N SER A 63 -19.32 -5.72 2.71
CA SER A 63 -20.01 -4.43 2.61
C SER A 63 -19.07 -3.34 2.11
N GLN A 64 -19.62 -2.33 1.43
CA GLN A 64 -18.88 -1.14 1.00
C GLN A 64 -18.16 -0.45 2.18
N LYS A 65 -18.73 -0.51 3.39
CA LYS A 65 -18.12 0.05 4.62
C LYS A 65 -16.87 -0.72 5.06
N GLU A 66 -16.90 -2.03 4.92
CA GLU A 66 -15.81 -2.93 5.31
C GLU A 66 -14.66 -2.86 4.30
N SER A 67 -14.99 -2.74 3.01
CA SER A 67 -14.05 -2.44 1.94
C SER A 67 -13.36 -1.08 2.15
N ASP A 68 -14.10 -0.04 2.56
CA ASP A 68 -13.50 1.25 2.93
C ASP A 68 -12.58 1.11 4.16
N ALA A 69 -12.97 0.32 5.16
CA ALA A 69 -12.14 0.07 6.33
C ALA A 69 -10.80 -0.59 5.98
N LEU A 70 -10.78 -1.59 5.08
CA LEU A 70 -9.52 -2.17 4.58
C LEU A 70 -8.72 -1.15 3.77
N TYR A 71 -9.38 -0.35 2.91
CA TYR A 71 -8.71 0.67 2.12
C TYR A 71 -8.02 1.75 2.99
N ARG A 72 -8.51 2.00 4.22
CA ARG A 72 -7.85 2.92 5.18
C ARG A 72 -6.44 2.48 5.54
N ILE A 73 -6.16 1.18 5.58
CA ILE A 73 -4.81 0.65 5.84
C ILE A 73 -3.82 1.21 4.81
N ALA A 74 -4.17 1.08 3.53
CA ALA A 74 -3.36 1.60 2.43
C ALA A 74 -3.36 3.14 2.43
N ASN A 75 -4.50 3.77 2.73
CA ASN A 75 -4.64 5.21 2.61
C ASN A 75 -3.89 6.01 3.69
N TYR A 76 -3.95 5.57 4.95
CA TYR A 76 -3.49 6.33 6.12
C TYR A 76 -2.04 6.11 6.51
N TYR A 77 -1.30 5.21 5.84
CA TYR A 77 0.09 4.89 6.18
C TYR A 77 1.00 6.13 6.27
N PHE A 78 0.89 7.06 5.30
CA PHE A 78 1.69 8.28 5.23
C PHE A 78 1.05 9.49 5.93
N VAL A 79 -0.02 9.30 6.70
CA VAL A 79 -0.62 10.39 7.49
C VAL A 79 0.27 10.72 8.69
N TYR A 80 0.74 9.69 9.40
CA TYR A 80 1.62 9.85 10.58
C TYR A 80 3.09 9.47 10.30
N GLN A 81 3.42 9.09 9.07
CA GLN A 81 4.77 8.69 8.67
C GLN A 81 5.28 9.57 7.53
N THR A 82 6.54 9.99 7.63
CA THR A 82 7.19 10.75 6.56
C THR A 82 7.40 9.88 5.33
N MET A 83 7.19 10.44 4.15
CA MET A 83 7.39 9.75 2.88
C MET A 83 8.88 9.70 2.51
N THR A 84 9.60 8.78 3.17
CA THR A 84 11.00 8.44 2.89
C THR A 84 11.07 7.20 2.01
N PRO A 85 12.16 6.99 1.24
CA PRO A 85 12.30 5.80 0.40
C PRO A 85 12.21 4.49 1.20
N GLU A 86 12.74 4.47 2.42
CA GLU A 86 12.66 3.32 3.33
C GLU A 86 11.20 3.05 3.77
N ASN A 87 10.47 4.07 4.20
CA ASN A 87 9.07 3.92 4.60
C ASN A 87 8.18 3.51 3.42
N VAL A 88 8.50 3.96 2.20
CA VAL A 88 7.80 3.55 0.97
C VAL A 88 8.09 2.09 0.65
N ALA A 89 9.32 1.61 0.79
CA ALA A 89 9.65 0.20 0.60
C ALA A 89 8.92 -0.69 1.62
N HIS A 90 8.90 -0.29 2.89
CA HIS A 90 8.18 -1.01 3.95
C HIS A 90 6.67 -1.04 3.70
N TYR A 91 6.08 0.09 3.29
CA TYR A 91 4.69 0.18 2.87
C TYR A 91 4.37 -0.76 1.70
N GLU A 92 5.25 -0.78 0.70
CA GLU A 92 5.10 -1.63 -0.47
C GLU A 92 5.08 -3.09 -0.07
N GLN A 93 6.03 -3.52 0.76
CA GLN A 93 6.10 -4.90 1.25
C GLN A 93 4.82 -5.29 2.01
N LEU A 94 4.43 -4.53 3.04
CA LEU A 94 3.24 -4.82 3.84
C LEU A 94 1.96 -4.88 3.04
N THR A 95 1.76 -3.90 2.16
CA THR A 95 0.54 -3.83 1.35
C THR A 95 0.55 -4.93 0.29
N SER A 96 1.70 -5.28 -0.27
CA SER A 96 1.84 -6.39 -1.21
C SER A 96 1.60 -7.75 -0.54
N ASP A 97 2.10 -7.96 0.68
CA ASP A 97 1.87 -9.19 1.43
C ASP A 97 0.38 -9.37 1.73
N LEU A 98 -0.28 -8.32 2.23
CA LEU A 98 -1.73 -8.33 2.45
C LEU A 98 -2.52 -8.55 1.15
N LEU A 99 -2.10 -7.91 0.07
CA LEU A 99 -2.73 -8.04 -1.24
C LEU A 99 -2.57 -9.45 -1.81
N ASN A 100 -1.42 -10.09 -1.61
CA ASN A 100 -1.20 -11.48 -2.02
C ASN A 100 -2.12 -12.43 -1.24
N VAL A 101 -2.27 -12.27 0.07
CA VAL A 101 -3.21 -13.08 0.86
C VAL A 101 -4.64 -12.88 0.36
N ILE A 102 -5.04 -11.66 0.04
CA ILE A 102 -6.36 -11.37 -0.55
C ILE A 102 -6.53 -12.03 -1.93
N GLU A 103 -5.56 -11.88 -2.83
CA GLU A 103 -5.67 -12.39 -4.20
C GLU A 103 -5.56 -13.92 -4.28
N VAL A 104 -4.71 -14.54 -3.45
CA VAL A 104 -4.42 -15.97 -3.49
C VAL A 104 -5.35 -16.76 -2.60
N ASP A 105 -5.59 -16.31 -1.36
CA ASP A 105 -6.35 -17.11 -0.39
C ASP A 105 -7.84 -16.74 -0.41
N VAL A 106 -8.14 -15.43 -0.31
CA VAL A 106 -9.54 -14.94 -0.19
C VAL A 106 -10.31 -15.02 -1.51
N LEU A 107 -9.70 -14.62 -2.64
CA LEU A 107 -10.38 -14.71 -3.94
C LEU A 107 -10.50 -16.16 -4.44
N ALA A 108 -9.51 -17.02 -4.14
CA ALA A 108 -9.59 -18.43 -4.51
C ALA A 108 -10.63 -19.18 -3.68
N SER A 109 -10.75 -18.91 -2.36
CA SER A 109 -11.79 -19.53 -1.52
C SER A 109 -13.19 -19.17 -1.99
N LEU A 110 -13.40 -17.92 -2.42
CA LEU A 110 -14.68 -17.44 -2.96
C LEU A 110 -15.13 -18.14 -4.25
N SER A 111 -14.18 -18.73 -4.98
CA SER A 111 -14.42 -19.43 -6.24
C SER A 111 -14.80 -20.90 -6.04
N ARG A 112 -14.70 -21.41 -4.80
CA ARG A 112 -14.71 -22.85 -4.51
C ARG A 112 -16.08 -23.37 -4.06
N ASP A 113 -16.80 -22.66 -3.18
CA ASP A 113 -18.16 -23.06 -2.74
C ASP A 113 -18.94 -21.95 -1.99
N GLU A 114 -20.26 -22.14 -1.81
CA GLU A 114 -21.15 -21.20 -1.10
C GLU A 114 -20.84 -21.13 0.42
N ASP A 115 -20.55 -22.28 1.05
CA ASP A 115 -20.13 -22.36 2.47
C ASP A 115 -18.76 -21.69 2.70
N ALA A 116 -17.88 -21.73 1.69
CA ALA A 116 -16.58 -21.05 1.74
C ALA A 116 -16.74 -19.52 1.70
N ALA A 117 -17.80 -19.00 1.09
CA ALA A 117 -18.10 -17.57 1.07
C ALA A 117 -18.50 -17.06 2.45
N GLU A 118 -19.30 -17.81 3.22
CA GLU A 118 -19.70 -17.43 4.58
C GLU A 118 -18.52 -17.48 5.56
N PHE A 119 -17.65 -18.49 5.46
CA PHE A 119 -16.39 -18.54 6.21
C PHE A 119 -15.48 -17.33 5.88
N THR A 120 -15.30 -17.06 4.59
CA THR A 120 -14.46 -15.94 4.11
C THR A 120 -14.99 -14.60 4.60
N GLN A 121 -16.32 -14.41 4.59
CA GLN A 121 -16.99 -13.23 5.11
C GLN A 121 -16.75 -13.07 6.63
N ASN A 122 -16.91 -14.13 7.41
CA ASN A 122 -16.68 -14.09 8.87
C ASN A 122 -15.23 -13.73 9.22
N VAL A 123 -14.26 -14.33 8.51
CA VAL A 123 -12.83 -14.05 8.69
C VAL A 123 -12.51 -12.59 8.33
N LEU A 124 -13.02 -12.08 7.20
CA LEU A 124 -12.80 -10.68 6.82
C LEU A 124 -13.53 -9.70 7.74
N MET A 125 -14.70 -10.04 8.25
CA MET A 125 -15.42 -9.23 9.23
C MET A 125 -14.64 -9.15 10.56
N SER A 126 -14.07 -10.27 11.02
CA SER A 126 -13.18 -10.29 12.19
C SER A 126 -11.94 -9.42 11.97
N LEU A 127 -11.36 -9.46 10.77
CA LEU A 127 -10.24 -8.59 10.40
C LEU A 127 -10.66 -7.11 10.45
N VAL A 128 -11.82 -6.77 9.88
CA VAL A 128 -12.32 -5.38 9.87
C VAL A 128 -12.60 -4.87 11.28
N GLN A 129 -13.13 -5.72 12.17
CA GLN A 129 -13.37 -5.35 13.57
C GLN A 129 -12.08 -5.12 14.35
N SER A 130 -10.99 -5.79 13.98
CA SER A 130 -9.67 -5.59 14.58
C SER A 130 -8.95 -4.33 14.10
N LEU A 131 -9.44 -3.70 13.01
CA LEU A 131 -8.83 -2.48 12.47
C LEU A 131 -9.19 -1.26 13.31
N PRO A 132 -8.27 -0.28 13.43
CA PRO A 132 -8.58 0.96 14.08
C PRO A 132 -9.73 1.70 13.38
N PRO A 133 -10.77 2.14 14.11
CA PRO A 133 -11.91 2.84 13.51
C PRO A 133 -11.58 4.28 13.10
N ARG A 134 -10.54 4.87 13.72
CA ARG A 134 -10.12 6.27 13.52
C ARG A 134 -8.71 6.33 12.97
N VAL A 135 -8.42 7.44 12.28
CA VAL A 135 -7.12 7.74 11.67
C VAL A 135 -6.00 7.66 12.72
N ASP A 136 -6.25 8.13 13.94
CA ASP A 136 -5.27 8.16 15.05
C ASP A 136 -4.72 6.79 15.47
N GLY A 137 -5.39 5.70 15.11
CA GLY A 137 -4.87 4.35 15.38
C GLY A 137 -3.89 3.81 14.32
N TYR A 138 -3.82 4.44 13.14
CA TYR A 138 -2.93 4.03 12.04
C TYR A 138 -1.52 4.63 12.23
N THR A 139 -0.92 4.32 13.37
CA THR A 139 0.43 4.78 13.72
C THR A 139 1.51 3.82 13.20
N ALA A 140 2.78 4.22 13.27
CA ALA A 140 3.90 3.35 12.93
C ALA A 140 3.92 2.04 13.75
N GLY A 141 3.43 2.06 14.99
CA GLY A 141 3.30 0.87 15.84
C GLY A 141 2.31 -0.15 15.26
N PHE A 142 1.16 0.33 14.79
CA PHE A 142 0.17 -0.52 14.13
C PHE A 142 0.74 -1.21 12.89
N TYR A 143 1.43 -0.46 12.02
CA TYR A 143 1.99 -1.04 10.79
C TYR A 143 3.18 -1.98 11.02
N ARG A 144 3.93 -1.81 12.12
CA ARG A 144 5.10 -2.66 12.43
C ARG A 144 4.74 -3.89 13.27
N ASN A 145 3.71 -3.80 14.09
CA ASN A 145 3.40 -4.84 15.08
C ASN A 145 2.04 -5.50 14.82
N ASP A 146 0.99 -4.70 14.68
CA ASP A 146 -0.39 -5.21 14.65
C ASP A 146 -0.77 -5.72 13.25
N LEU A 147 -0.47 -4.96 12.20
CA LEU A 147 -0.83 -5.31 10.82
C LEU A 147 -0.17 -6.62 10.33
N PRO A 148 1.13 -6.87 10.55
CA PRO A 148 1.73 -8.16 10.19
C PRO A 148 1.08 -9.35 10.90
N VAL A 149 0.74 -9.19 12.19
CA VAL A 149 0.08 -10.24 12.98
C VAL A 149 -1.33 -10.51 12.43
N LEU A 150 -2.05 -9.47 12.04
CA LEU A 150 -3.37 -9.58 11.42
C LEU A 150 -3.29 -10.27 10.06
N THR A 151 -2.31 -9.92 9.22
CA THR A 151 -2.08 -10.59 7.93
C THR A 151 -1.70 -12.06 8.12
N GLN A 152 -0.89 -12.38 9.13
CA GLN A 152 -0.53 -13.76 9.42
C GLN A 152 -1.73 -14.56 9.91
N ARG A 153 -2.53 -14.02 10.84
CA ARG A 153 -3.78 -14.67 11.29
C ARG A 153 -4.74 -14.92 10.14
N LEU A 154 -4.87 -13.95 9.24
CA LEU A 154 -5.70 -14.09 8.03
C LEU A 154 -5.22 -15.29 7.21
N LYS A 155 -3.91 -15.37 6.94
CA LYS A 155 -3.30 -16.48 6.21
C LYS A 155 -3.49 -17.83 6.91
N ASP A 156 -3.27 -17.88 8.23
CA ASP A 156 -3.43 -19.11 9.02
C ASP A 156 -4.88 -19.60 9.01
N SER A 157 -5.87 -18.69 9.04
CA SER A 157 -7.30 -19.04 8.92
C SER A 157 -7.63 -19.72 7.58
N PHE A 158 -7.03 -19.28 6.48
CA PHE A 158 -7.25 -19.92 5.17
C PHE A 158 -6.42 -21.18 4.96
N ALA A 159 -5.24 -21.28 5.58
CA ALA A 159 -4.44 -22.50 5.55
C ALA A 159 -5.13 -23.65 6.32
N ASN A 160 -5.68 -23.37 7.51
CA ASN A 160 -6.36 -24.38 8.32
C ASN A 160 -7.66 -24.89 7.68
N SER A 161 -8.40 -24.03 6.95
CA SER A 161 -9.60 -24.47 6.23
C SER A 161 -9.28 -25.33 5.00
N ALA A 162 -8.12 -25.11 4.36
CA ALA A 162 -7.64 -25.97 3.28
C ALA A 162 -7.24 -27.37 3.78
N ASP A 163 -6.64 -27.48 4.98
CA ASP A 163 -6.26 -28.77 5.59
C ASP A 163 -7.48 -29.56 6.11
N GLU A 164 -8.49 -28.91 6.68
CA GLU A 164 -9.74 -29.59 7.07
C GLU A 164 -10.49 -30.16 5.85
N SER A 165 -10.47 -29.45 4.72
CA SER A 165 -11.05 -29.91 3.45
C SER A 165 -10.34 -31.17 2.92
N ALA A 166 -9.01 -31.23 3.02
CA ALA A 166 -8.22 -32.38 2.60
C ALA A 166 -8.39 -33.61 3.53
N SER A 167 -8.66 -33.37 4.82
CA SER A 167 -8.88 -34.41 5.81
C SER A 167 -10.25 -35.08 5.69
N HIS A 168 -11.28 -34.35 5.25
CA HIS A 168 -12.63 -34.88 5.09
C HIS A 168 -12.77 -35.78 3.84
N GLU A 169 -11.97 -35.56 2.79
CA GLU A 169 -11.97 -36.38 1.56
C GLU A 169 -11.33 -37.77 1.78
N GLN A 170 -10.41 -37.90 2.74
CA GLN A 170 -9.76 -39.19 3.05
C GLN A 170 -10.62 -40.13 3.90
N MET A 171 -11.65 -39.61 4.59
CA MET A 171 -12.52 -40.43 5.45
C MET A 171 -13.73 -41.02 4.71
N LEU A 172 -14.00 -40.56 3.49
CA LEU A 172 -15.07 -41.05 2.60
C LEU A 172 -14.59 -42.10 1.57
N THR A 173 -13.29 -42.41 1.58
CA THR A 173 -12.66 -43.36 0.65
C THR A 173 -12.12 -44.64 1.31
N GLU A 174 -12.33 -44.81 2.62
CA GLU A 174 -12.10 -46.08 3.35
C GLU A 174 -13.41 -46.80 3.73
#